data_AF-A0A2E3I2K9-F1
#
_entry.id   AF-A0A2E3I2K9-F1
#
_cell.length_a   1.000
_cell.length_b   1.000
_cell.length_c   1.000
_cell.angle_alpha   90.00
_cell.angle_beta   90.00
_cell.angle_gamma   90.00
#
_symmetry.space_group_name_H-M   'P 1'
#
loop_
_entity.id
_entity.type
_entity.pdbx_description
1 polymer ?
#
loop_
_entity_poly.entity_id
_entity_poly.type
_entity_poly.pdbx_seq_one_letter_code
_entity_poly.pdbx_strand_id
1 'polypeptide(L)'
;MKRFTILALTGTLLISILAVGGIRTSLNIIPHDTIGLVYAHSLKDLNKEANDLISEMNPATAPNQDIVANVLSDIFEGGFESLADLERYGFDLEQDFALYIHQIPSATEPVLSAAVRIADQETVLQMIETESGEMQSIDYNGVNYLKTVEESACFSFLDDVMIYSEHHEICEKTIDVYQKKATSILEKHSFANSFDLDDASNDLVGFVDRPLLPDSSELAGIPLLPTVGNMSSIFDFFDQIQSVTLTIQHNTGEFLITPAIQFVPDSKIGNLFSSQKNDFSEILKFLPEQSSLNVGATAELYKYLSNFGMRQLAQVNSLQPDNPEAKDVQLLFEDLEQSVEEFLHFVDGTIGMTMNLSGSFVPDQTFVFKVSDETKIITSLEEQLKKLDAFLQAVGVSDTYTASTNNATEVYEGVEIRKFNYNNLLTSMLDSDLNPDVSDFMPPELQNLMPDSYYYYYGIANGFLVASAAGTSSSIKSMIDRILGFENGFDQSDGYTRIMDKLDAGGDMILALSPVTLINQVIQLIASSGNPNVGIMSVMFANMPQTYSVGTSIFNNNNTIKLRFFVSLVDLKDLYTVVSAIMPQISGQAFQ
;
A
#
# COMPACT_ATOMS: atom_id res chain seq x y z
N MET A 1 60.32 4.37 -24.91
CA MET A 1 60.09 3.37 -25.99
C MET A 1 59.83 1.92 -25.52
N LYS A 2 59.56 1.66 -24.23
CA LYS A 2 59.02 0.37 -23.73
C LYS A 2 57.66 0.49 -23.01
N ARG A 3 57.04 1.68 -23.04
CA ARG A 3 55.69 1.94 -22.48
C ARG A 3 54.63 2.23 -23.56
N PHE A 4 55.00 2.18 -24.83
CA PHE A 4 54.07 2.36 -25.96
C PHE A 4 53.78 1.04 -26.73
N THR A 5 54.48 -0.05 -26.41
CA THR A 5 54.26 -1.36 -27.03
C THR A 5 53.39 -2.28 -26.16
N ILE A 6 53.21 -1.95 -24.87
CA ILE A 6 52.30 -2.67 -23.98
C ILE A 6 50.85 -2.18 -24.18
N LEU A 7 50.64 -0.88 -24.44
CA LEU A 7 49.32 -0.34 -24.79
C LEU A 7 48.79 -0.80 -26.15
N ALA A 8 49.66 -1.19 -27.08
CA ALA A 8 49.27 -1.76 -28.37
C ALA A 8 48.92 -3.26 -28.29
N LEU A 9 49.40 -3.97 -27.26
CA LEU A 9 49.06 -5.39 -27.02
C LEU A 9 47.85 -5.54 -26.10
N THR A 10 47.60 -4.60 -25.19
CA THR A 10 46.33 -4.53 -24.45
C THR A 10 45.17 -4.06 -25.34
N GLY A 11 45.44 -3.23 -26.36
CA GLY A 11 44.45 -2.80 -27.36
C GLY A 11 44.04 -3.86 -28.37
N THR A 12 44.76 -4.99 -28.49
CA THR A 12 44.37 -6.13 -29.34
C THR A 12 43.80 -7.31 -28.55
N LEU A 13 44.02 -7.38 -27.23
CA LEU A 13 43.35 -8.34 -26.35
C LEU A 13 41.97 -7.87 -25.84
N LEU A 14 41.66 -6.58 -25.92
CA LEU A 14 40.32 -6.04 -25.62
C LEU A 14 39.36 -6.02 -26.83
N ILE A 15 39.85 -6.35 -28.03
CA ILE A 15 39.01 -6.56 -29.22
C ILE A 15 38.68 -8.07 -29.41
N SER A 16 39.18 -8.94 -28.52
CA SER A 16 38.87 -10.38 -28.50
C SER A 16 37.97 -10.81 -27.32
N ILE A 17 37.32 -9.86 -26.63
CA ILE A 17 36.10 -10.12 -25.84
C ILE A 17 34.94 -9.34 -26.48
N LEU A 18 34.75 -9.55 -27.77
CA LEU A 18 33.47 -9.38 -28.47
C LEU A 18 33.19 -10.75 -29.09
N ALA A 19 32.72 -11.70 -28.26
CA ALA A 19 32.06 -12.95 -28.67
C ALA A 19 31.87 -13.91 -27.47
N VAL A 20 31.22 -13.45 -26.39
CA VAL A 20 30.32 -14.28 -25.55
C VAL A 20 29.28 -13.30 -25.02
N GLY A 21 28.46 -12.77 -25.92
CA GLY A 21 27.44 -11.78 -25.60
C GLY A 21 26.14 -12.45 -25.22
N GLY A 22 26.16 -13.35 -24.23
CA GLY A 22 24.93 -13.95 -23.74
C GLY A 22 24.05 -12.91 -23.06
N ILE A 23 22.74 -13.09 -23.18
CA ILE A 23 21.74 -12.28 -22.47
C ILE A 23 21.96 -12.48 -20.97
N ARG A 24 22.24 -11.41 -20.22
CA ARG A 24 22.44 -11.50 -18.75
C ARG A 24 21.12 -11.49 -17.97
N THR A 25 20.12 -10.82 -18.53
CA THR A 25 18.73 -10.83 -18.11
C THR A 25 17.87 -10.63 -19.34
N SER A 26 16.75 -11.34 -19.41
CA SER A 26 15.63 -11.18 -20.33
C SER A 26 15.21 -9.71 -20.50
N LEU A 27 15.34 -8.85 -19.48
CA LEU A 27 15.07 -7.42 -19.59
C LEU A 27 15.90 -6.73 -20.69
N ASN A 28 17.10 -7.23 -21.01
CA ASN A 28 17.96 -6.67 -22.06
C ASN A 28 17.38 -6.79 -23.47
N ILE A 29 16.43 -7.69 -23.69
CA ILE A 29 15.83 -7.92 -25.00
C ILE A 29 14.39 -7.39 -25.08
N ILE A 30 13.80 -7.01 -23.95
CA ILE A 30 12.45 -6.42 -23.92
C ILE A 30 12.47 -5.01 -24.52
N PRO A 31 11.61 -4.71 -25.52
CA PRO A 31 11.59 -3.40 -26.18
C PRO A 31 11.23 -2.23 -25.24
N HIS A 32 11.84 -1.07 -25.50
CA HIS A 32 11.65 0.16 -24.73
C HIS A 32 10.19 0.68 -24.74
N ASP A 33 9.40 0.41 -25.77
CA ASP A 33 8.00 0.83 -25.87
C ASP A 33 7.01 -0.12 -25.18
N THR A 34 7.51 -1.09 -24.40
CA THR A 34 6.71 -1.93 -23.50
C THR A 34 5.87 -1.07 -22.55
N ILE A 35 4.58 -1.36 -22.47
CA ILE A 35 3.61 -0.62 -21.64
C ILE A 35 3.17 -1.37 -20.39
N GLY A 36 3.46 -2.68 -20.30
CA GLY A 36 3.28 -3.48 -19.09
C GLY A 36 4.37 -4.54 -18.98
N LEU A 37 4.84 -4.83 -17.77
CA LEU A 37 5.87 -5.83 -17.51
C LEU A 37 5.65 -6.49 -16.14
N VAL A 38 5.76 -7.81 -16.09
CA VAL A 38 5.94 -8.59 -14.86
C VAL A 38 7.25 -9.36 -15.01
N TYR A 39 8.16 -9.19 -14.08
CA TYR A 39 9.48 -9.81 -14.10
C TYR A 39 9.75 -10.52 -12.77
N ALA A 40 10.24 -11.75 -12.87
CA ALA A 40 10.65 -12.57 -11.72
C ALA A 40 12.06 -13.11 -11.98
N HIS A 41 12.91 -13.07 -10.94
CA HIS A 41 14.27 -13.62 -11.02
C HIS A 41 14.28 -15.15 -11.10
N SER A 42 13.32 -15.80 -10.46
CA SER A 42 13.06 -17.23 -10.58
C SER A 42 11.58 -17.51 -10.29
N LEU A 43 10.90 -18.16 -11.24
CA LEU A 43 9.53 -18.63 -11.01
C LEU A 43 9.48 -19.75 -9.99
N LYS A 44 10.54 -20.55 -9.89
CA LYS A 44 10.66 -21.66 -8.94
C LYS A 44 10.76 -21.15 -7.50
N ASP A 45 11.62 -20.16 -7.27
CA ASP A 45 11.74 -19.55 -5.94
C ASP A 45 10.43 -18.84 -5.56
N LEU A 46 9.86 -18.04 -6.46
CA LEU A 46 8.56 -17.39 -6.25
C LEU A 46 7.45 -18.41 -5.89
N ASN A 47 7.40 -19.54 -6.60
CA ASN A 47 6.40 -20.57 -6.33
C ASN A 47 6.64 -21.30 -5.00
N LYS A 48 7.90 -21.56 -4.66
CA LYS A 48 8.26 -22.12 -3.36
C LYS A 48 7.84 -21.17 -2.25
N GLU A 49 8.09 -19.87 -2.40
CA GLU A 49 7.72 -18.86 -1.42
C GLU A 49 6.20 -18.77 -1.24
N ALA A 50 5.43 -18.76 -2.34
CA ALA A 50 3.98 -18.78 -2.28
C ALA A 50 3.44 -20.05 -1.59
N ASN A 51 4.10 -21.19 -1.80
CA ASN A 51 3.75 -22.45 -1.13
C ASN A 51 4.11 -22.44 0.36
N ASP A 52 5.32 -22.01 0.70
CA ASP A 52 5.80 -21.90 2.08
C ASP A 52 4.82 -21.01 2.86
N LEU A 53 4.43 -19.87 2.27
CA LEU A 53 3.40 -18.96 2.76
C LEU A 53 2.06 -19.66 3.06
N ILE A 54 1.48 -20.33 2.05
CA ILE A 54 0.18 -21.01 2.22
C ILE A 54 0.27 -22.10 3.29
N SER A 55 1.39 -22.82 3.34
CA SER A 55 1.63 -23.89 4.32
C SER A 55 1.80 -23.35 5.74
N GLU A 56 2.43 -22.18 5.90
CA GLU A 56 2.60 -21.51 7.19
C GLU A 56 1.29 -20.93 7.71
N MET A 57 0.49 -20.34 6.83
CA MET A 57 -0.83 -19.83 7.17
C MET A 57 -1.77 -20.99 7.49
N ASN A 58 -1.95 -21.96 6.61
CA ASN A 58 -2.89 -23.06 6.83
C ASN A 58 -2.19 -24.43 6.73
N PRO A 59 -1.81 -25.04 7.87
CA PRO A 59 -1.14 -26.34 7.90
C PRO A 59 -1.98 -27.50 7.37
N ALA A 60 -3.30 -27.31 7.20
CA ALA A 60 -4.19 -28.31 6.63
C ALA A 60 -4.26 -28.27 5.09
N THR A 61 -3.71 -27.22 4.46
CA THR A 61 -3.58 -27.16 3.00
C THR A 61 -2.56 -28.20 2.54
N ALA A 62 -2.84 -28.87 1.42
CA ALA A 62 -1.91 -29.85 0.88
C ALA A 62 -0.57 -29.17 0.55
N PRO A 63 0.57 -29.70 1.03
CA PRO A 63 1.88 -29.19 0.62
C PRO A 63 2.06 -29.40 -0.88
N ASN A 64 2.58 -28.38 -1.57
CA ASN A 64 2.86 -28.34 -3.02
C ASN A 64 1.64 -28.06 -3.92
N GLN A 65 1.03 -26.88 -3.79
CA GLN A 65 0.19 -26.35 -4.86
C GLN A 65 1.07 -25.56 -5.82
N ASP A 66 1.11 -25.92 -7.09
CA ASP A 66 1.93 -25.21 -8.07
C ASP A 66 1.21 -23.92 -8.53
N ILE A 67 1.08 -22.95 -7.61
CA ILE A 67 0.25 -21.74 -7.76
C ILE A 67 0.71 -20.92 -8.97
N VAL A 68 2.03 -20.75 -9.11
CA VAL A 68 2.59 -20.00 -10.23
C VAL A 68 2.31 -20.73 -11.55
N ALA A 69 2.39 -22.07 -11.56
CA ALA A 69 2.04 -22.84 -12.75
C ALA A 69 0.57 -22.66 -13.13
N ASN A 70 -0.36 -22.68 -12.17
CA ASN A 70 -1.78 -22.45 -12.44
C ASN A 70 -2.03 -21.06 -13.03
N VAL A 71 -1.39 -20.01 -12.48
CA VAL A 71 -1.52 -18.64 -13.02
C VAL A 71 -0.97 -18.55 -14.44
N LEU A 72 0.18 -19.17 -14.72
CA LEU A 72 0.76 -19.19 -16.07
C LEU A 72 -0.11 -20.01 -17.04
N SER A 73 -0.67 -21.13 -16.59
CA SER A 73 -1.60 -21.96 -17.37
C SER A 73 -2.84 -21.16 -17.75
N ASP A 74 -3.42 -20.39 -16.82
CA ASP A 74 -4.56 -19.51 -17.08
C ASP A 74 -4.20 -18.38 -18.06
N ILE A 75 -3.01 -17.78 -17.94
CA ILE A 75 -2.56 -16.67 -18.80
C ILE A 75 -2.31 -17.13 -20.25
N PHE A 76 -1.67 -18.29 -20.42
CA PHE A 76 -1.29 -18.81 -21.74
C PHE A 76 -2.28 -19.83 -22.29
N GLU A 77 -3.39 -20.08 -21.59
CA GLU A 77 -4.33 -21.17 -21.86
C GLU A 77 -3.61 -22.53 -22.02
N GLY A 78 -2.51 -22.72 -21.29
CA GLY A 78 -1.58 -23.83 -21.44
C GLY A 78 -2.01 -25.08 -20.67
N GLY A 79 -1.80 -26.26 -21.25
CA GLY A 79 -2.18 -27.55 -20.64
C GLY A 79 -1.21 -28.13 -19.59
N PHE A 80 -0.29 -27.34 -19.03
CA PHE A 80 0.67 -27.82 -18.04
C PHE A 80 0.13 -27.69 -16.61
N GLU A 81 0.39 -28.70 -15.76
CA GLU A 81 -0.15 -28.78 -14.40
C GLU A 81 0.86 -28.31 -13.32
N SER A 82 2.14 -28.17 -13.69
CA SER A 82 3.22 -27.86 -12.74
C SER A 82 4.40 -27.15 -13.41
N LEU A 83 5.19 -26.43 -12.62
CA LEU A 83 6.47 -25.86 -13.07
C LEU A 83 7.47 -26.97 -13.43
N ALA A 84 7.39 -28.12 -12.76
CA ALA A 84 8.22 -29.29 -13.10
C ALA A 84 7.89 -29.86 -14.49
N ASP A 85 6.65 -29.71 -14.98
CA ASP A 85 6.32 -30.11 -16.35
C ASP A 85 6.94 -29.18 -17.38
N LEU A 86 6.96 -27.87 -17.11
CA LEU A 86 7.67 -26.90 -17.94
C LEU A 86 9.19 -27.16 -17.94
N GLU A 87 9.81 -27.46 -16.79
CA GLU A 87 11.23 -27.86 -16.74
C GLU A 87 11.50 -29.12 -17.61
N ARG A 88 10.57 -30.09 -17.64
CA ARG A 88 10.68 -31.27 -18.52
C ARG A 88 10.59 -30.92 -20.01
N TYR A 89 9.89 -29.85 -20.36
CA TYR A 89 9.85 -29.33 -21.73
C TYR A 89 11.09 -28.49 -22.10
N GLY A 90 12.06 -28.34 -21.20
CA GLY A 90 13.34 -27.69 -21.48
C GLY A 90 13.41 -26.23 -21.05
N PHE A 91 12.45 -25.71 -20.27
CA PHE A 91 12.53 -24.39 -19.65
C PHE A 91 13.45 -24.39 -18.42
N ASP A 92 14.17 -23.28 -18.20
CA ASP A 92 14.96 -23.04 -17.00
C ASP A 92 14.24 -22.03 -16.10
N LEU A 93 13.49 -22.54 -15.12
CA LEU A 93 12.66 -21.75 -14.21
C LEU A 93 13.41 -21.27 -12.96
N GLU A 94 14.69 -21.65 -12.82
CA GLU A 94 15.61 -21.11 -11.81
C GLU A 94 16.21 -19.77 -12.26
N GLN A 95 16.03 -19.43 -13.54
CA GLN A 95 16.50 -18.18 -14.13
C GLN A 95 15.33 -17.24 -14.42
N ASP A 96 15.71 -16.07 -14.92
CA ASP A 96 14.83 -14.93 -15.03
C ASP A 96 13.74 -15.10 -16.10
N PHE A 97 12.55 -14.61 -15.76
CA PHE A 97 11.33 -14.70 -16.56
C PHE A 97 10.67 -13.33 -16.65
N ALA A 98 10.17 -12.99 -17.84
CA ALA A 98 9.43 -11.76 -18.05
C ALA A 98 8.17 -11.96 -18.91
N LEU A 99 7.04 -11.43 -18.44
CA LEU A 99 5.84 -11.18 -19.22
C LEU A 99 5.78 -9.71 -19.57
N TYR A 100 5.55 -9.38 -20.83
CA TYR A 100 5.53 -7.98 -21.26
C TYR A 100 4.43 -7.72 -22.29
N ILE A 101 3.85 -6.53 -22.19
CA ILE A 101 2.66 -6.12 -22.94
C ILE A 101 3.01 -4.91 -23.80
N HIS A 102 2.56 -4.93 -25.06
CA HIS A 102 2.69 -3.83 -26.00
C HIS A 102 1.35 -3.42 -26.59
N GLN A 103 1.18 -2.12 -26.83
CA GLN A 103 0.18 -1.64 -27.77
C GLN A 103 0.83 -1.47 -29.13
N ILE A 104 0.28 -2.12 -30.15
CA ILE A 104 0.72 -1.95 -31.54
C ILE A 104 -0.39 -1.37 -32.42
N PRO A 105 -0.07 -0.60 -33.46
CA PRO A 105 -1.09 0.00 -34.33
C PRO A 105 -1.93 -1.01 -35.11
N SER A 106 -1.40 -2.22 -35.32
CA SER A 106 -2.03 -3.29 -36.09
C SER A 106 -2.96 -4.19 -35.27
N ALA A 107 -2.97 -4.04 -33.93
CA ALA A 107 -3.84 -4.78 -33.02
C ALA A 107 -4.78 -3.83 -32.27
N THR A 108 -6.03 -4.26 -32.09
CA THR A 108 -7.03 -3.50 -31.32
C THR A 108 -6.87 -3.70 -29.81
N GLU A 109 -6.31 -4.83 -29.40
CA GLU A 109 -6.06 -5.18 -28.00
C GLU A 109 -4.54 -5.17 -27.72
N PRO A 110 -4.12 -4.95 -26.47
CA PRO A 110 -2.73 -5.08 -26.07
C PRO A 110 -2.23 -6.50 -26.33
N VAL A 111 -1.03 -6.61 -26.89
CA VAL A 111 -0.40 -7.89 -27.26
C VAL A 111 0.47 -8.38 -26.10
N LEU A 112 0.23 -9.61 -25.64
CA LEU A 112 1.05 -10.27 -24.64
C LEU A 112 2.27 -10.94 -25.26
N SER A 113 3.37 -10.94 -24.54
CA SER A 113 4.62 -11.61 -24.92
C SER A 113 5.37 -12.07 -23.67
N ALA A 114 6.27 -13.03 -23.85
CA ALA A 114 7.05 -13.61 -22.78
C ALA A 114 8.50 -13.85 -23.22
N ALA A 115 9.44 -13.62 -22.30
CA ALA A 115 10.83 -14.00 -22.44
C ALA A 115 11.16 -15.00 -21.33
N VAL A 116 11.55 -16.21 -21.72
CA VAL A 116 11.77 -17.34 -20.81
C VAL A 116 13.11 -17.99 -21.10
N ARG A 117 13.88 -18.26 -20.05
CA ARG A 117 15.15 -19.00 -20.17
C ARG A 117 14.90 -20.46 -20.49
N ILE A 118 15.78 -21.04 -21.29
CA ILE A 118 15.69 -22.44 -21.71
C ILE A 118 16.98 -23.20 -21.42
N ALA A 119 16.83 -24.39 -20.87
CA ALA A 119 17.90 -25.35 -20.67
C ALA A 119 18.14 -26.23 -21.91
N ASP A 120 17.08 -26.49 -22.69
CA ASP A 120 17.14 -27.35 -23.89
C ASP A 120 16.23 -26.83 -25.01
N GLN A 121 16.83 -26.16 -25.99
CA GLN A 121 16.13 -25.63 -27.16
C GLN A 121 15.46 -26.71 -28.00
N GLU A 122 16.06 -27.90 -28.15
CA GLU A 122 15.51 -28.95 -29.02
C GLU A 122 14.23 -29.52 -28.42
N THR A 123 14.22 -29.72 -27.09
CA THR A 123 13.03 -30.18 -26.37
C THR A 123 11.91 -29.14 -26.41
N VAL A 124 12.21 -27.85 -26.22
CA VAL A 124 11.21 -26.77 -26.33
C VAL A 124 10.64 -26.70 -27.74
N LEU A 125 11.48 -26.80 -28.77
CA LEU A 125 11.05 -26.79 -30.17
C LEU A 125 10.07 -27.95 -30.48
N GLN A 126 10.37 -29.16 -30.01
CA GLN A 126 9.50 -30.32 -30.17
C GLN A 126 8.14 -30.13 -29.48
N MET A 127 8.13 -29.48 -28.31
CA MET A 127 6.90 -29.15 -27.60
C MET A 127 6.05 -28.15 -28.40
N ILE A 128 6.65 -27.07 -28.90
CA ILE A 128 5.94 -26.09 -29.75
C ILE A 128 5.39 -26.75 -31.03
N GLU A 129 6.18 -27.60 -31.69
CA GLU A 129 5.72 -28.34 -32.89
C GLU A 129 4.56 -29.30 -32.60
N THR A 130 4.48 -29.81 -31.38
CA THR A 130 3.41 -30.74 -30.97
C THR A 130 2.13 -29.98 -30.60
N GLU A 131 2.24 -28.86 -29.90
CA GLU A 131 1.09 -28.13 -29.35
C GLU A 131 0.56 -27.04 -30.28
N SER A 132 1.40 -26.38 -31.08
CA SER A 132 1.04 -25.20 -31.88
C SER A 132 0.67 -25.50 -33.35
N GLY A 133 0.61 -26.78 -33.74
CA GLY A 133 0.16 -27.21 -35.07
C GLY A 133 1.13 -26.85 -36.21
N GLU A 134 0.60 -26.46 -37.37
CA GLU A 134 1.43 -26.11 -38.54
C GLU A 134 2.14 -24.76 -38.32
N MET A 135 3.47 -24.77 -38.43
CA MET A 135 4.31 -23.60 -38.25
C MET A 135 5.09 -23.23 -39.51
N GLN A 136 5.26 -21.93 -39.69
CA GLN A 136 6.10 -21.34 -40.73
C GLN A 136 7.37 -20.76 -40.12
N SER A 137 8.53 -21.17 -40.62
CA SER A 137 9.80 -20.51 -40.32
C SER A 137 9.96 -19.25 -41.17
N ILE A 138 10.24 -18.11 -40.53
CA ILE A 138 10.46 -16.81 -41.15
C ILE A 138 11.85 -16.32 -40.77
N ASP A 139 12.67 -15.95 -41.76
CA ASP A 139 13.94 -15.27 -41.55
C ASP A 139 13.73 -13.76 -41.47
N TYR A 140 14.08 -13.17 -40.33
CA TYR A 140 14.01 -11.73 -40.09
C TYR A 140 15.37 -11.23 -39.61
N ASN A 141 15.99 -10.35 -40.40
CA ASN A 141 17.29 -9.77 -40.07
C ASN A 141 18.37 -10.81 -39.71
N GLY A 142 18.31 -12.02 -40.29
CA GLY A 142 19.24 -13.12 -40.03
C GLY A 142 18.96 -13.93 -38.77
N VAL A 143 17.80 -13.71 -38.12
CA VAL A 143 17.28 -14.52 -37.01
C VAL A 143 16.00 -15.19 -37.49
N ASN A 144 15.91 -16.50 -37.30
CA ASN A 144 14.68 -17.23 -37.61
C ASN A 144 13.71 -17.16 -36.43
N TYR A 145 12.44 -16.93 -36.74
CA TYR A 145 11.35 -17.17 -35.81
C TYR A 145 10.31 -18.09 -36.46
N LEU A 146 9.61 -18.83 -35.62
CA LEU A 146 8.48 -19.66 -36.01
C LEU A 146 7.21 -18.88 -35.81
N LYS A 147 6.28 -19.01 -36.75
CA LYS A 147 4.97 -18.41 -36.68
C LYS A 147 3.91 -19.47 -36.91
N THR A 148 2.89 -19.52 -36.07
CA THR A 148 1.71 -20.37 -36.28
C THR A 148 0.98 -19.95 -37.55
N VAL A 149 0.49 -20.91 -38.35
CA VAL A 149 -0.19 -20.58 -39.62
C VAL A 149 -1.62 -20.08 -39.39
N GLU A 150 -2.32 -20.62 -38.39
CA GLU A 150 -3.71 -20.24 -38.07
C GLU A 150 -3.79 -19.04 -37.11
N GLU A 151 -2.86 -18.95 -36.17
CA GLU A 151 -2.78 -17.86 -35.18
C GLU A 151 -1.67 -16.85 -35.52
N SER A 152 -1.63 -15.70 -34.82
CA SER A 152 -0.54 -14.72 -34.98
C SER A 152 0.66 -14.97 -34.07
N ALA A 153 0.64 -16.05 -33.27
CA ALA A 153 1.67 -16.39 -32.30
C ALA A 153 3.03 -16.68 -32.97
N CYS A 154 4.09 -16.22 -32.31
CA CYS A 154 5.45 -16.25 -32.79
C CYS A 154 6.40 -16.72 -31.69
N PHE A 155 7.36 -17.56 -32.09
CA PHE A 155 8.39 -18.10 -31.21
C PHE A 155 9.77 -17.82 -31.79
N SER A 156 10.69 -17.25 -31.02
CA SER A 156 12.08 -17.05 -31.44
C SER A 156 13.04 -17.49 -30.34
N PHE A 157 14.22 -17.96 -30.74
CA PHE A 157 15.27 -18.39 -29.83
C PHE A 157 16.47 -17.45 -29.99
N LEU A 158 16.76 -16.70 -28.93
CA LEU A 158 17.83 -15.72 -28.85
C LEU A 158 18.82 -16.20 -27.80
N ASP A 159 19.90 -16.86 -28.23
CA ASP A 159 20.80 -17.62 -27.36
C ASP A 159 20.03 -18.66 -26.52
N ASP A 160 20.03 -18.51 -25.20
CA ASP A 160 19.36 -19.35 -24.20
C ASP A 160 18.01 -18.77 -23.74
N VAL A 161 17.45 -17.81 -24.48
CA VAL A 161 16.15 -17.21 -24.20
C VAL A 161 15.16 -17.52 -25.33
N MET A 162 14.03 -18.13 -24.97
CA MET A 162 12.88 -18.24 -25.83
C MET A 162 12.00 -17.00 -25.68
N ILE A 163 11.61 -16.43 -26.81
CA ILE A 163 10.59 -15.39 -26.91
C ILE A 163 9.31 -16.03 -27.41
N TYR A 164 8.22 -15.81 -26.69
CA TYR A 164 6.85 -16.00 -27.16
C TYR A 164 6.21 -14.64 -27.38
N SER A 165 5.44 -14.48 -28.44
CA SER A 165 4.62 -13.30 -28.65
C SER A 165 3.35 -13.66 -29.41
N GLU A 166 2.22 -13.13 -28.99
CA GLU A 166 0.95 -13.30 -29.72
C GLU A 166 0.97 -12.60 -31.09
N HIS A 167 1.95 -11.73 -31.37
CA HIS A 167 2.04 -11.01 -32.63
C HIS A 167 3.47 -10.82 -33.15
N HIS A 168 3.69 -11.12 -34.42
CA HIS A 168 5.00 -11.05 -35.08
C HIS A 168 5.73 -9.71 -34.95
N GLU A 169 5.03 -8.57 -34.98
CA GLU A 169 5.67 -7.25 -34.82
C GLU A 169 6.43 -7.11 -33.50
N ILE A 170 5.93 -7.70 -32.41
CA ILE A 170 6.61 -7.64 -31.11
C ILE A 170 7.78 -8.62 -31.05
N CYS A 171 7.64 -9.79 -31.66
CA CYS A 171 8.75 -10.73 -31.85
C CYS A 171 9.90 -10.06 -32.62
N GLU A 172 9.60 -9.39 -33.75
CA GLU A 172 10.60 -8.68 -34.57
C GLU A 172 11.25 -7.50 -33.81
N LYS A 173 10.47 -6.73 -33.05
CA LYS A 173 11.03 -5.69 -32.15
C LYS A 173 12.00 -6.28 -31.14
N THR A 174 11.65 -7.40 -30.52
CA THR A 174 12.49 -8.08 -29.52
C THR A 174 13.81 -8.55 -30.16
N ILE A 175 13.76 -9.09 -31.39
CA ILE A 175 14.93 -9.43 -32.19
C ILE A 175 15.80 -8.19 -32.47
N ASP A 176 15.20 -7.06 -32.84
CA ASP A 176 15.92 -5.83 -33.10
C ASP A 176 16.62 -5.27 -31.85
N VAL A 177 16.02 -5.40 -30.66
CA VAL A 177 16.67 -5.05 -29.39
C VAL A 177 17.85 -5.97 -29.10
N TYR A 178 17.68 -7.28 -29.27
CA TYR A 178 18.76 -8.26 -29.13
C TYR A 178 19.95 -7.95 -30.07
N GLN A 179 19.65 -7.55 -31.30
CA GLN A 179 20.65 -7.12 -32.28
C GLN A 179 21.21 -5.71 -32.03
N LYS A 180 20.77 -5.02 -30.96
CA LYS A 180 21.15 -3.65 -30.58
C LYS A 180 20.80 -2.60 -31.63
N LYS A 181 19.78 -2.87 -32.45
CA LYS A 181 19.20 -1.94 -33.41
C LYS A 181 18.11 -1.08 -32.78
N ALA A 182 17.47 -1.58 -31.72
CA ALA A 182 16.51 -0.88 -30.88
C ALA A 182 16.96 -0.85 -29.41
N THR A 183 16.34 -0.01 -28.60
CA THR A 183 16.64 0.16 -27.17
C THR A 183 15.79 -0.76 -26.30
N SER A 184 16.38 -1.25 -25.22
CA SER A 184 15.71 -2.07 -24.20
C SER A 184 14.87 -1.20 -23.23
N ILE A 185 13.90 -1.82 -22.56
CA ILE A 185 13.17 -1.24 -21.43
C ILE A 185 14.08 -0.75 -20.29
N LEU A 186 15.29 -1.30 -20.16
CA LEU A 186 16.28 -0.84 -19.18
C LEU A 186 16.73 0.62 -19.40
N GLU A 187 16.56 1.15 -20.62
CA GLU A 187 16.86 2.56 -20.94
C GLU A 187 15.61 3.46 -20.81
N LYS A 188 14.44 2.89 -20.46
CA LYS A 188 13.20 3.64 -20.29
C LYS A 188 13.20 4.35 -18.94
N HIS A 189 13.21 5.67 -18.97
CA HIS A 189 13.30 6.49 -17.74
C HIS A 189 12.22 6.17 -16.70
N SER A 190 10.96 5.96 -17.10
CA SER A 190 9.86 5.60 -16.18
C SER A 190 9.99 4.19 -15.59
N PHE A 191 10.78 3.31 -16.21
CA PHE A 191 11.10 1.99 -15.69
C PHE A 191 12.39 2.05 -14.84
N ALA A 192 13.50 2.47 -15.44
CA ALA A 192 14.83 2.45 -14.85
C ALA A 192 14.97 3.24 -13.55
N ASN A 193 14.26 4.36 -13.41
CA ASN A 193 14.31 5.17 -12.19
C ASN A 193 13.36 4.69 -11.09
N SER A 194 12.41 3.82 -11.42
CA SER A 194 11.37 3.37 -10.50
C SER A 194 11.81 2.14 -9.70
N PHE A 195 12.80 1.40 -10.20
CA PHE A 195 13.29 0.17 -9.59
C PHE A 195 14.77 0.28 -9.22
N ASP A 196 15.11 -0.28 -8.06
CA ASP A 196 16.49 -0.66 -7.79
C ASP A 196 16.66 -2.10 -8.31
N LEU A 197 16.93 -2.23 -9.62
CA LEU A 197 17.09 -3.55 -10.27
C LEU A 197 18.36 -4.28 -9.80
N ASP A 198 19.27 -3.59 -9.12
CA ASP A 198 20.46 -4.18 -8.50
C ASP A 198 20.15 -4.75 -7.10
N ASP A 199 18.98 -4.46 -6.54
CA ASP A 199 18.51 -5.06 -5.29
C ASP A 199 18.01 -6.49 -5.56
N ALA A 200 18.92 -7.44 -5.33
CA ALA A 200 18.70 -8.87 -5.48
C ALA A 200 17.64 -9.44 -4.51
N SER A 201 17.06 -8.64 -3.61
CA SER A 201 15.96 -9.04 -2.73
C SER A 201 14.56 -8.87 -3.36
N ASN A 202 14.47 -8.32 -4.58
CA ASN A 202 13.20 -8.23 -5.30
C ASN A 202 12.84 -9.56 -5.96
N ASP A 203 11.87 -10.28 -5.40
CA ASP A 203 11.40 -11.55 -5.95
C ASP A 203 10.48 -11.34 -7.16
N LEU A 204 9.67 -10.27 -7.13
CA LEU A 204 8.76 -9.88 -8.19
C LEU A 204 8.80 -8.38 -8.46
N VAL A 205 8.83 -8.02 -9.74
CA VAL A 205 8.77 -6.64 -10.25
C VAL A 205 7.59 -6.52 -11.21
N GLY A 206 6.71 -5.55 -10.96
CA GLY A 206 5.60 -5.20 -11.84
C GLY A 206 5.71 -3.75 -12.31
N PHE A 207 5.43 -3.49 -13.58
CA PHE A 207 5.46 -2.16 -14.19
C PHE A 207 4.28 -2.00 -15.14
N VAL A 208 3.62 -0.85 -15.09
CA VAL A 208 2.54 -0.45 -16.00
C VAL A 208 2.74 1.02 -16.36
N ASP A 209 2.70 1.32 -17.65
CA ASP A 209 2.79 2.67 -18.21
C ASP A 209 1.44 3.06 -18.85
N ARG A 210 1.21 4.36 -19.04
CA ARG A 210 0.11 4.79 -19.93
C ARG A 210 0.43 4.34 -21.35
N PRO A 211 -0.44 3.57 -22.02
CA PRO A 211 -1.90 3.66 -21.98
C PRO A 211 -2.65 2.47 -21.35
N LEU A 212 -1.99 1.52 -20.65
CA LEU A 212 -2.70 0.40 -20.02
C LEU A 212 -3.56 0.81 -18.82
N LEU A 213 -3.30 2.00 -18.28
CA LEU A 213 -4.15 2.56 -17.24
C LEU A 213 -5.48 2.95 -17.88
N PRO A 214 -6.62 2.49 -17.33
CA PRO A 214 -7.94 2.81 -17.87
C PRO A 214 -8.13 4.31 -17.92
N ASP A 215 -8.74 4.79 -19.00
CA ASP A 215 -9.17 6.17 -19.07
C ASP A 215 -10.15 6.45 -17.93
N SER A 216 -10.15 7.68 -17.43
CA SER A 216 -11.07 8.11 -16.38
C SER A 216 -12.54 7.77 -16.68
N SER A 217 -12.94 7.80 -17.96
CA SER A 217 -14.29 7.43 -18.40
C SER A 217 -14.61 5.93 -18.22
N GLU A 218 -13.63 5.04 -18.25
CA GLU A 218 -13.81 3.59 -18.12
C GLU A 218 -13.88 3.14 -16.65
N LEU A 219 -13.23 3.90 -15.76
CA LEU A 219 -13.26 3.68 -14.32
C LEU A 219 -14.63 3.95 -13.69
N ALA A 220 -15.52 4.69 -14.37
CA ALA A 220 -16.89 4.97 -13.93
C ALA A 220 -17.77 3.72 -13.76
N GLY A 221 -17.36 2.58 -14.35
CA GLY A 221 -18.10 1.32 -14.30
C GLY A 221 -17.63 0.31 -13.23
N ILE A 222 -16.55 0.58 -12.48
CA ILE A 222 -15.96 -0.40 -11.56
C ILE A 222 -16.66 -0.35 -10.17
N PRO A 223 -17.34 -1.42 -9.71
CA PRO A 223 -18.15 -1.41 -8.48
C PRO A 223 -17.36 -1.38 -7.16
N LEU A 224 -16.02 -1.48 -7.21
CA LEU A 224 -15.14 -1.53 -6.04
C LEU A 224 -14.75 -0.15 -5.50
N LEU A 225 -15.06 0.92 -6.22
CA LEU A 225 -14.92 2.28 -5.72
C LEU A 225 -16.21 2.63 -4.95
N PRO A 226 -16.12 3.11 -3.69
CA PRO A 226 -17.31 3.47 -2.92
C PRO A 226 -18.14 4.44 -3.76
N THR A 227 -19.41 4.08 -4.00
CA THR A 227 -20.40 4.79 -4.83
C THR A 227 -20.90 6.08 -4.17
N VAL A 228 -20.00 6.81 -3.50
CA VAL A 228 -20.34 7.95 -2.66
C VAL A 228 -19.50 9.16 -3.10
N GLY A 229 -20.14 10.14 -3.72
CA GLY A 229 -19.55 11.45 -4.07
C GLY A 229 -18.83 11.50 -5.43
N ASN A 230 -18.99 12.63 -6.11
CA ASN A 230 -18.61 12.96 -7.49
C ASN A 230 -17.29 12.30 -7.99
N MET A 231 -17.39 11.37 -8.96
CA MET A 231 -16.28 10.60 -9.52
C MET A 231 -15.19 11.44 -10.23
N SER A 232 -15.44 12.71 -10.53
CA SER A 232 -14.50 13.57 -11.28
C SER A 232 -13.15 13.79 -10.58
N SER A 233 -13.12 13.82 -9.23
CA SER A 233 -11.88 14.02 -8.48
C SER A 233 -10.96 12.79 -8.49
N ILE A 234 -11.54 11.58 -8.50
CA ILE A 234 -10.83 10.30 -8.63
C ILE A 234 -10.29 10.17 -10.06
N PHE A 235 -11.08 10.58 -11.06
CA PHE A 235 -10.66 10.62 -12.46
C PHE A 235 -9.49 11.58 -12.72
N ASP A 236 -9.54 12.80 -12.15
CA ASP A 236 -8.43 13.76 -12.21
C ASP A 236 -7.14 13.19 -11.57
N PHE A 237 -7.23 12.27 -10.61
CA PHE A 237 -6.07 11.58 -10.01
C PHE A 237 -5.43 10.62 -11.01
N PHE A 238 -6.21 9.72 -11.60
CA PHE A 238 -5.71 8.75 -12.59
C PHE A 238 -5.12 9.45 -13.81
N ASP A 239 -5.72 10.57 -14.25
CA ASP A 239 -5.25 11.43 -15.34
C ASP A 239 -3.91 12.14 -15.07
N GLN A 240 -3.36 12.05 -13.86
CA GLN A 240 -2.01 12.54 -13.52
C GLN A 240 -0.95 11.43 -13.34
N ILE A 241 -1.32 10.15 -13.30
CA ILE A 241 -0.38 9.01 -13.18
C ILE A 241 0.32 8.71 -14.50
N GLN A 242 1.64 8.86 -14.56
CA GLN A 242 2.44 8.43 -15.71
C GLN A 242 2.61 6.90 -15.72
N SER A 243 3.07 6.32 -14.61
CA SER A 243 3.31 4.88 -14.50
C SER A 243 3.10 4.37 -13.08
N VAL A 244 2.76 3.09 -12.96
CA VAL A 244 2.65 2.37 -11.70
C VAL A 244 3.68 1.25 -11.68
N THR A 245 4.32 1.09 -10.54
CA THR A 245 5.33 0.07 -10.29
C THR A 245 5.01 -0.68 -9.02
N LEU A 246 5.44 -1.93 -8.95
CA LEU A 246 5.27 -2.81 -7.81
C LEU A 246 6.56 -3.60 -7.63
N THR A 247 7.05 -3.67 -6.41
CA THR A 247 8.11 -4.62 -6.02
C THR A 247 7.62 -5.42 -4.83
N ILE A 248 7.91 -6.72 -4.84
CA ILE A 248 7.65 -7.61 -3.71
C ILE A 248 8.98 -8.21 -3.30
N GLN A 249 9.30 -8.04 -2.02
CA GLN A 249 10.44 -8.69 -1.37
C GLN A 249 9.91 -9.59 -0.26
N HIS A 250 10.40 -10.81 -0.22
CA HIS A 250 10.08 -11.78 0.79
C HIS A 250 11.36 -12.22 1.52
N ASN A 251 11.24 -12.40 2.83
CA ASN A 251 12.30 -13.03 3.61
C ASN A 251 11.70 -13.75 4.81
N THR A 252 11.73 -15.08 4.79
CA THR A 252 11.40 -15.92 5.95
C THR A 252 10.02 -15.58 6.55
N GLY A 253 8.97 -15.51 5.72
CA GLY A 253 7.61 -15.19 6.15
C GLY A 253 7.33 -13.71 6.41
N GLU A 254 8.30 -12.83 6.16
CA GLU A 254 8.10 -11.37 6.11
C GLU A 254 7.98 -10.88 4.67
N PHE A 255 7.05 -9.98 4.42
CA PHE A 255 6.79 -9.41 3.10
C PHE A 255 6.94 -7.89 3.15
N LEU A 256 7.63 -7.36 2.15
CA LEU A 256 7.69 -5.94 1.86
C LEU A 256 7.16 -5.71 0.44
N ILE A 257 5.94 -5.18 0.37
CA ILE A 257 5.27 -4.84 -0.88
C ILE A 257 5.41 -3.34 -1.08
N THR A 258 6.01 -2.94 -2.18
CA THR A 258 6.41 -1.55 -2.39
C THR A 258 5.89 -1.06 -3.74
N PRO A 259 4.62 -0.60 -3.79
CA PRO A 259 4.08 0.04 -4.97
C PRO A 259 4.58 1.48 -5.05
N ALA A 260 4.85 1.95 -6.27
CA ALA A 260 5.19 3.33 -6.54
C ALA A 260 4.42 3.88 -7.74
N ILE A 261 3.90 5.08 -7.58
CA ILE A 261 3.11 5.80 -8.58
C ILE A 261 3.95 7.00 -9.02
N GLN A 262 4.44 6.95 -10.25
CA GLN A 262 5.09 8.09 -10.89
C GLN A 262 4.02 8.95 -11.54
N PHE A 263 3.99 10.22 -11.19
CA PHE A 263 3.10 11.20 -11.81
C PHE A 263 3.77 11.89 -12.98
N VAL A 264 2.94 12.41 -13.91
CA VAL A 264 3.40 13.26 -15.01
C VAL A 264 4.11 14.51 -14.48
N PRO A 265 5.03 15.12 -15.26
CA PRO A 265 5.62 16.40 -14.93
C PRO A 265 4.54 17.44 -14.58
N ASP A 266 4.79 18.27 -13.56
CA ASP A 266 3.88 19.30 -13.06
C ASP A 266 2.54 18.79 -12.47
N SER A 267 2.43 17.49 -12.15
CA SER A 267 1.29 16.96 -11.41
C SER A 267 1.09 17.73 -10.11
N LYS A 268 -0.14 18.19 -9.87
CA LYS A 268 -0.49 18.84 -8.60
C LYS A 268 -0.22 17.90 -7.44
N ILE A 269 -0.55 16.62 -7.61
CA ILE A 269 -0.43 15.58 -6.59
C ILE A 269 1.03 15.15 -6.38
N GLY A 270 1.78 14.96 -7.46
CA GLY A 270 3.22 14.66 -7.38
C GLY A 270 4.03 15.76 -6.65
N ASN A 271 3.54 17.00 -6.68
CA ASN A 271 4.16 18.16 -6.03
C ASN A 271 3.70 18.40 -4.58
N LEU A 272 2.75 17.62 -4.04
CA LEU A 272 2.19 17.88 -2.69
C LEU A 272 3.16 17.58 -1.54
N PHE A 273 4.17 16.74 -1.76
CA PHE A 273 5.01 16.23 -0.69
C PHE A 273 6.48 16.61 -0.92
N SER A 274 7.20 16.90 0.16
CA SER A 274 8.62 17.25 0.08
C SER A 274 9.47 16.00 -0.12
N SER A 275 10.56 16.07 -0.91
CA SER A 275 11.54 14.99 -1.01
C SER A 275 12.47 14.87 0.21
N GLN A 276 12.18 15.60 1.29
CA GLN A 276 13.02 15.64 2.47
C GLN A 276 12.68 14.46 3.39
N LYS A 277 13.69 13.66 3.76
CA LYS A 277 13.52 12.63 4.79
C LYS A 277 13.19 13.31 6.12
N ASN A 278 12.02 13.01 6.69
CA ASN A 278 11.64 13.41 8.04
C ASN A 278 12.01 12.32 9.04
N ASP A 279 12.41 12.70 10.25
CA ASP A 279 12.66 11.78 11.34
C ASP A 279 11.50 11.85 12.33
N PHE A 280 10.72 10.77 12.42
CA PHE A 280 9.59 10.68 13.33
C PHE A 280 9.97 10.21 14.74
N SER A 281 11.24 9.86 15.00
CA SER A 281 11.66 9.30 16.30
C SER A 281 11.34 10.24 17.49
N GLU A 282 11.45 11.56 17.30
CA GLU A 282 11.15 12.54 18.35
C GLU A 282 9.68 12.54 18.78
N ILE A 283 8.76 12.23 17.86
CA ILE A 283 7.32 12.26 18.12
C ILE A 283 6.77 10.87 18.47
N LEU A 284 7.30 9.83 17.82
CA LEU A 284 6.89 8.44 18.00
C LEU A 284 7.17 7.94 19.42
N LYS A 285 8.26 8.37 20.07
CA LYS A 285 8.59 7.99 21.45
C LYS A 285 7.54 8.39 22.49
N PHE A 286 6.62 9.30 22.17
CA PHE A 286 5.54 9.67 23.08
C PHE A 286 4.29 8.79 22.89
N LEU A 287 4.18 8.09 21.76
CA LEU A 287 3.04 7.22 21.51
C LEU A 287 3.09 5.97 22.40
N PRO A 288 1.96 5.31 22.69
CA PRO A 288 1.94 4.13 23.54
C PRO A 288 2.73 2.95 22.96
N GLU A 289 3.46 2.26 23.85
CA GLU A 289 4.16 1.00 23.55
C GLU A 289 3.21 -0.10 23.06
N GLN A 290 2.00 -0.15 23.64
CA GLN A 290 0.96 -1.12 23.33
C GLN A 290 -0.28 -0.38 22.82
N SER A 291 -0.20 0.12 21.59
CA SER A 291 -1.36 0.66 20.90
C SER A 291 -1.84 -0.25 19.77
N SER A 292 -3.11 -0.17 19.43
CA SER A 292 -3.60 -0.83 18.21
C SER A 292 -2.94 -0.24 16.97
N LEU A 293 -2.76 1.09 16.94
CA LEU A 293 -2.18 1.84 15.84
C LEU A 293 -1.29 2.97 16.39
N ASN A 294 -0.10 3.10 15.80
CA ASN A 294 0.76 4.28 15.93
C ASN A 294 1.08 4.86 14.55
N VAL A 295 1.05 6.18 14.44
CA VAL A 295 1.29 6.92 13.21
C VAL A 295 2.24 8.08 13.49
N GLY A 296 3.25 8.23 12.65
CA GLY A 296 4.01 9.46 12.50
C GLY A 296 3.73 10.04 11.11
N ALA A 297 3.44 11.33 11.02
CA ALA A 297 3.17 11.99 9.75
C ALA A 297 3.74 13.41 9.71
N THR A 298 4.00 13.92 8.52
CA THR A 298 4.33 15.34 8.32
C THR A 298 3.08 16.20 8.45
N ALA A 299 3.27 17.46 8.84
CA ALA A 299 2.20 18.46 8.90
C ALA A 299 1.50 18.63 7.55
N GLU A 300 2.25 18.62 6.44
CA GLU A 300 1.68 18.74 5.09
C GLU A 300 0.80 17.55 4.71
N LEU A 301 1.23 16.31 5.01
CA LEU A 301 0.39 15.14 4.76
C LEU A 301 -0.86 15.15 5.64
N TYR A 302 -0.72 15.51 6.92
CA TYR A 302 -1.88 15.66 7.82
C TYR A 302 -2.88 16.69 7.31
N LYS A 303 -2.40 17.84 6.80
CA LYS A 303 -3.21 18.87 6.15
C LYS A 303 -3.97 18.29 4.96
N TYR A 304 -3.25 17.60 4.07
CA TYR A 304 -3.84 17.00 2.88
C TYR A 304 -4.93 15.98 3.22
N LEU A 305 -4.65 15.04 4.13
CA LEU A 305 -5.61 14.00 4.53
C LEU A 305 -6.84 14.58 5.22
N SER A 306 -6.65 15.60 6.07
CA SER A 306 -7.73 16.31 6.74
C SER A 306 -8.63 17.03 5.72
N ASN A 307 -8.03 17.77 4.78
CA ASN A 307 -8.77 18.48 3.73
C ASN A 307 -9.46 17.52 2.77
N PHE A 308 -8.83 16.40 2.43
CA PHE A 308 -9.43 15.34 1.63
C PHE A 308 -10.68 14.77 2.30
N GLY A 309 -10.59 14.36 3.57
CA GLY A 309 -11.74 13.83 4.32
C GLY A 309 -12.91 14.82 4.41
N MET A 310 -12.62 16.08 4.74
CA MET A 310 -13.63 17.14 4.82
C MET A 310 -14.27 17.43 3.45
N ARG A 311 -13.47 17.43 2.37
CA ARG A 311 -14.00 17.62 1.01
C ARG A 311 -14.93 16.48 0.61
N GLN A 312 -14.57 15.23 0.92
CA GLN A 312 -15.45 14.09 0.66
C GLN A 312 -16.78 14.24 1.42
N LEU A 313 -16.75 14.59 2.71
CA LEU A 313 -17.96 14.84 3.49
C LEU A 313 -18.86 15.92 2.85
N ALA A 314 -18.29 17.04 2.38
CA ALA A 314 -19.04 18.08 1.69
C ALA A 314 -19.65 17.59 0.36
N GLN A 315 -18.92 16.77 -0.40
CA GLN A 315 -19.38 16.22 -1.69
C GLN A 315 -20.54 15.24 -1.54
N VAL A 316 -20.53 14.43 -0.49
CA VAL A 316 -21.60 13.47 -0.24
C VAL A 316 -22.91 14.17 0.16
N ASN A 317 -22.82 15.22 0.97
CA ASN A 317 -24.01 15.79 1.61
C ASN A 317 -24.58 17.04 0.94
N SER A 318 -23.77 17.88 0.26
CA SER A 318 -24.23 19.23 -0.09
C SER A 318 -23.68 19.83 -1.39
N LEU A 319 -22.48 19.43 -1.84
CA LEU A 319 -21.87 19.96 -3.08
C LEU A 319 -22.34 19.24 -4.36
N GLN A 320 -23.64 18.94 -4.46
CA GLN A 320 -24.23 18.53 -5.75
C GLN A 320 -24.40 19.77 -6.65
N PRO A 321 -24.16 19.67 -7.98
CA PRO A 321 -24.11 20.84 -8.89
C PRO A 321 -25.37 21.72 -8.89
N ASP A 322 -26.52 21.16 -8.50
CA ASP A 322 -27.82 21.81 -8.53
C ASP A 322 -28.28 22.33 -7.15
N ASN A 323 -27.46 22.21 -6.09
CA ASN A 323 -27.80 22.69 -4.75
C ASN A 323 -27.40 24.17 -4.55
N PRO A 324 -28.35 25.10 -4.32
CA PRO A 324 -28.04 26.50 -4.05
C PRO A 324 -27.18 26.72 -2.78
N GLU A 325 -27.18 25.79 -1.82
CA GLU A 325 -26.36 25.86 -0.61
C GLU A 325 -24.89 25.41 -0.84
N ALA A 326 -24.59 24.82 -2.01
CA ALA A 326 -23.24 24.32 -2.32
C ALA A 326 -22.17 25.43 -2.28
N LYS A 327 -22.53 26.66 -2.64
CA LYS A 327 -21.61 27.79 -2.61
C LYS A 327 -21.26 28.22 -1.17
N ASP A 328 -22.23 28.15 -0.25
CA ASP A 328 -22.02 28.52 1.14
C ASP A 328 -21.20 27.45 1.87
N VAL A 329 -21.44 26.16 1.57
CA VAL A 329 -20.62 25.03 2.06
C VAL A 329 -19.18 25.12 1.56
N GLN A 330 -18.97 25.47 0.29
CA GLN A 330 -17.63 25.64 -0.28
C GLN A 330 -16.83 26.75 0.42
N LEU A 331 -17.46 27.87 0.75
CA LEU A 331 -16.80 28.96 1.49
C LEU A 331 -16.43 28.55 2.92
N LEU A 332 -17.28 27.78 3.60
CA LEU A 332 -16.97 27.23 4.92
C LEU A 332 -15.83 26.21 4.86
N PHE A 333 -15.77 25.39 3.82
CA PHE A 333 -14.66 24.48 3.59
C PHE A 333 -13.34 25.23 3.38
N GLU A 334 -13.33 26.27 2.56
CA GLU A 334 -12.14 27.10 2.31
C GLU A 334 -11.65 27.81 3.58
N ASP A 335 -12.56 28.34 4.40
CA ASP A 335 -12.22 28.98 5.69
C ASP A 335 -11.68 27.97 6.71
N LEU A 336 -12.21 26.74 6.71
CA LEU A 336 -11.72 25.66 7.56
C LEU A 336 -10.34 25.15 7.11
N GLU A 337 -10.13 24.98 5.80
CA GLU A 337 -8.84 24.63 5.20
C GLU A 337 -7.76 25.67 5.58
N GLN A 338 -8.07 26.96 5.48
CA GLN A 338 -7.17 28.03 5.92
C GLN A 338 -6.89 27.95 7.44
N SER A 339 -7.90 27.64 8.26
CA SER A 339 -7.71 27.49 9.70
C SER A 339 -6.81 26.31 10.07
N VAL A 340 -6.88 25.19 9.33
CA VAL A 340 -5.96 24.05 9.49
C VAL A 340 -4.53 24.51 9.17
N GLU A 341 -4.36 25.25 8.07
CA GLU A 341 -3.06 25.79 7.68
C GLU A 341 -2.48 26.71 8.75
N GLU A 342 -3.28 27.65 9.28
CA GLU A 342 -2.87 28.56 10.36
C GLU A 342 -2.49 27.81 11.65
N PHE A 343 -3.23 26.75 12.01
CA PHE A 343 -2.88 25.89 13.14
C PHE A 343 -1.51 25.22 12.95
N LEU A 344 -1.26 24.68 11.76
CA LEU A 344 -0.01 23.98 11.46
C LEU A 344 1.21 24.90 11.41
N HIS A 345 1.04 26.21 11.20
CA HIS A 345 2.14 27.19 11.33
C HIS A 345 2.72 27.25 12.76
N PHE A 346 1.99 26.77 13.76
CA PHE A 346 2.42 26.73 15.16
C PHE A 346 2.93 25.34 15.60
N VAL A 347 3.11 24.41 14.65
CA VAL A 347 3.59 23.04 14.89
C VAL A 347 4.94 22.81 14.19
N ASP A 348 5.86 22.10 14.84
CA ASP A 348 7.21 21.78 14.33
C ASP A 348 7.20 20.57 13.37
N GLY A 349 6.41 20.69 12.29
CA GLY A 349 6.46 19.86 11.07
C GLY A 349 6.08 18.38 11.19
N THR A 350 6.08 17.78 12.38
CA THR A 350 5.79 16.36 12.63
C THR A 350 4.67 16.16 13.64
N ILE A 351 3.88 15.12 13.41
CA ILE A 351 2.66 14.82 14.15
C ILE A 351 2.69 13.34 14.52
N GLY A 352 2.41 13.02 15.78
CA GLY A 352 2.20 11.67 16.24
C GLY A 352 0.70 11.42 16.46
N MET A 353 0.21 10.25 16.08
CA MET A 353 -1.17 9.84 16.33
C MET A 353 -1.20 8.39 16.80
N THR A 354 -2.10 8.09 17.73
CA THR A 354 -2.41 6.72 18.15
C THR A 354 -3.92 6.50 18.19
N MET A 355 -4.33 5.27 17.92
CA MET A 355 -5.71 4.83 18.07
C MET A 355 -5.79 3.64 19.02
N ASN A 356 -6.74 3.66 19.95
CA ASN A 356 -6.99 2.58 20.91
C ASN A 356 -8.48 2.44 21.23
N LEU A 357 -8.87 1.23 21.60
CA LEU A 357 -10.21 0.94 22.11
C LEU A 357 -10.15 0.87 23.65
N SER A 358 -10.61 1.94 24.32
CA SER A 358 -10.44 2.16 25.78
C SER A 358 -11.77 2.42 26.51
N GLY A 359 -12.86 1.82 26.02
CA GLY A 359 -14.17 1.87 26.69
C GLY A 359 -15.37 1.77 25.75
N SER A 360 -15.16 1.90 24.44
CA SER A 360 -16.20 1.76 23.42
C SER A 360 -15.62 1.21 22.13
N PHE A 361 -16.48 0.77 21.19
CA PHE A 361 -16.05 0.40 19.84
C PHE A 361 -15.64 1.60 18.97
N VAL A 362 -15.90 2.82 19.42
CA VAL A 362 -15.34 4.03 18.84
C VAL A 362 -13.91 4.16 19.35
N PRO A 363 -12.88 4.13 18.49
CA PRO A 363 -11.50 4.23 18.92
C PRO A 363 -11.20 5.64 19.45
N ASP A 364 -10.61 5.71 20.63
CA ASP A 364 -10.00 6.93 21.13
C ASP A 364 -8.82 7.29 20.21
N GLN A 365 -8.84 8.51 19.67
CA GLN A 365 -7.81 9.01 18.77
C GLN A 365 -7.01 10.09 19.49
N THR A 366 -5.73 9.85 19.73
CA THR A 366 -4.87 10.80 20.44
C THR A 366 -3.73 11.26 19.56
N PHE A 367 -3.60 12.58 19.44
CA PHE A 367 -2.61 13.29 18.67
C PHE A 367 -1.62 13.99 19.59
N VAL A 368 -0.37 14.05 19.16
CA VAL A 368 0.69 14.83 19.79
C VAL A 368 1.37 15.69 18.72
N PHE A 369 1.46 16.99 19.01
CA PHE A 369 2.06 17.99 18.15
C PHE A 369 3.19 18.67 18.92
N LYS A 370 4.37 18.79 18.31
CA LYS A 370 5.44 19.62 18.87
C LYS A 370 5.13 21.08 18.58
N VAL A 371 5.05 21.91 19.61
CA VAL A 371 4.54 23.29 19.51
C VAL A 371 5.69 24.28 19.35
N SER A 372 5.56 25.22 18.42
CA SER A 372 6.48 26.34 18.26
C SER A 372 6.03 27.63 18.96
N ASP A 373 4.71 27.82 19.13
CA ASP A 373 4.11 28.95 19.86
C ASP A 373 2.93 28.50 20.76
N GLU A 374 3.23 28.19 22.01
CA GLU A 374 2.24 27.73 23.00
C GLU A 374 1.13 28.76 23.27
N THR A 375 1.41 30.06 23.08
CA THR A 375 0.44 31.11 23.40
C THR A 375 -0.68 31.22 22.38
N LYS A 376 -0.43 30.81 21.13
CA LYS A 376 -1.39 30.93 20.03
C LYS A 376 -2.03 29.59 19.64
N ILE A 377 -1.33 28.47 19.79
CA ILE A 377 -1.80 27.17 19.32
C ILE A 377 -3.18 26.79 19.87
N ILE A 378 -3.45 27.06 21.15
CA ILE A 378 -4.74 26.75 21.78
C ILE A 378 -5.86 27.60 21.21
N THR A 379 -5.60 28.90 21.01
CA THR A 379 -6.60 29.81 20.43
C THR A 379 -6.93 29.41 18.99
N SER A 380 -5.90 29.03 18.23
CA SER A 380 -6.06 28.55 16.84
C SER A 380 -6.84 27.24 16.78
N LEU A 381 -6.56 26.26 17.66
CA LEU A 381 -7.33 25.02 17.76
C LEU A 381 -8.80 25.27 18.13
N GLU A 382 -9.05 26.13 19.12
CA GLU A 382 -10.41 26.48 19.54
C GLU A 382 -11.20 27.21 18.43
N GLU A 383 -10.53 27.98 17.56
CA GLU A 383 -11.12 28.60 16.38
C GLU A 383 -11.42 27.57 15.29
N GLN A 384 -10.47 26.68 15.01
CA GLN A 384 -10.64 25.58 14.06
C GLN A 384 -11.84 24.69 14.43
N LEU A 385 -11.98 24.32 15.71
CA LEU A 385 -13.10 23.51 16.19
C LEU A 385 -14.46 24.20 16.00
N LYS A 386 -14.52 25.54 16.13
CA LYS A 386 -15.75 26.32 15.87
C LYS A 386 -16.09 26.35 14.38
N LYS A 387 -15.08 26.53 13.53
CA LYS A 387 -15.25 26.49 12.06
C LYS A 387 -15.68 25.11 11.58
N LEU A 388 -15.12 24.05 12.18
CA LEU A 388 -15.52 22.68 11.92
C LEU A 388 -17.00 22.45 12.29
N ASP A 389 -17.46 22.93 13.44
CA ASP A 389 -18.88 22.81 13.83
C ASP A 389 -19.82 23.50 12.84
N ALA A 390 -19.49 24.72 12.41
CA ALA A 390 -20.26 25.44 11.40
C ALA A 390 -20.29 24.72 10.04
N PHE A 391 -19.15 24.15 9.63
CA PHE A 391 -19.06 23.33 8.43
C PHE A 391 -19.93 22.06 8.53
N LEU A 392 -19.86 21.34 9.65
CA LEU A 392 -20.64 20.11 9.88
C LEU A 392 -22.15 20.39 9.85
N GLN A 393 -22.61 21.48 10.46
CA GLN A 393 -24.00 21.93 10.39
C GLN A 393 -24.43 22.21 8.94
N ALA A 394 -23.59 22.91 8.19
CA ALA A 394 -23.87 23.24 6.79
C ALA A 394 -23.94 22.00 5.88
N VAL A 395 -23.23 20.92 6.22
CA VAL A 395 -23.31 19.64 5.51
C VAL A 395 -24.37 18.68 6.07
N GLY A 396 -25.34 19.21 6.84
CA GLY A 396 -26.54 18.46 7.26
C GLY A 396 -26.38 17.64 8.54
N VAL A 397 -25.33 17.84 9.33
CA VAL A 397 -25.20 17.21 10.66
C VAL A 397 -26.12 17.93 11.66
N SER A 398 -27.07 17.20 12.27
CA SER A 398 -28.17 17.73 13.10
C SER A 398 -27.76 18.67 14.25
N ASP A 399 -28.52 19.75 14.44
CA ASP A 399 -28.36 20.81 15.44
C ASP A 399 -28.54 20.39 16.92
N THR A 400 -28.92 19.14 17.19
CA THR A 400 -29.31 18.70 18.55
C THR A 400 -28.17 18.63 19.58
N TYR A 401 -26.92 18.85 19.15
CA TYR A 401 -25.74 18.80 20.02
C TYR A 401 -24.76 19.95 19.74
N THR A 402 -25.22 21.20 19.89
CA THR A 402 -24.34 22.38 19.78
C THR A 402 -22.99 22.18 20.45
N ALA A 403 -21.92 22.50 19.72
CA ALA A 403 -20.56 22.64 20.23
C ALA A 403 -20.51 23.67 21.35
N SER A 404 -20.78 23.23 22.57
CA SER A 404 -20.55 24.04 23.75
C SER A 404 -19.13 23.76 24.22
N THR A 405 -18.32 24.82 24.26
CA THR A 405 -17.13 24.87 25.09
C THR A 405 -17.60 24.68 26.53
N ASN A 406 -17.57 23.44 26.99
CA ASN A 406 -17.77 23.17 28.39
C ASN A 406 -16.46 23.55 29.06
N ASN A 407 -16.35 24.80 29.56
CA ASN A 407 -15.18 25.37 30.24
C ASN A 407 -14.77 24.62 31.52
N ALA A 408 -15.24 23.39 31.71
CA ALA A 408 -14.80 22.48 32.74
C ALA A 408 -13.42 21.94 32.37
N THR A 409 -12.44 22.60 32.95
CA THR A 409 -11.02 22.24 32.92
C THR A 409 -10.72 21.22 34.02
N GLU A 410 -9.95 20.19 33.67
CA GLU A 410 -9.31 19.27 34.61
C GLU A 410 -7.82 19.60 34.71
N VAL A 411 -7.21 19.44 35.89
CA VAL A 411 -5.75 19.56 36.05
C VAL A 411 -5.19 18.18 36.38
N TYR A 412 -4.23 17.72 35.60
CA TYR A 412 -3.57 16.43 35.77
C TYR A 412 -2.05 16.60 35.68
N GLU A 413 -1.30 16.19 36.69
CA GLU A 413 0.17 16.34 36.75
C GLU A 413 0.68 17.76 36.40
N GLY A 414 -0.09 18.79 36.80
CA GLY A 414 0.22 20.19 36.53
C GLY A 414 -0.15 20.68 35.12
N VAL A 415 -0.69 19.81 34.25
CA VAL A 415 -1.20 20.14 32.93
C VAL A 415 -2.68 20.49 32.99
N GLU A 416 -3.04 21.60 32.36
CA GLU A 416 -4.41 22.02 32.16
C GLU A 416 -5.03 21.26 30.98
N ILE A 417 -6.00 20.37 31.27
CA ILE A 417 -6.78 19.63 30.27
C ILE A 417 -8.12 20.32 30.08
N ARG A 418 -8.34 20.85 28.89
CA ARG A 418 -9.61 21.42 28.44
C ARG A 418 -10.40 20.38 27.68
N LYS A 419 -11.72 20.57 27.60
CA LYS A 419 -12.60 19.66 26.87
C LYS A 419 -13.60 20.43 26.01
N PHE A 420 -13.87 19.89 24.83
CA PHE A 420 -14.85 20.38 23.88
C PHE A 420 -15.84 19.25 23.57
N ASN A 421 -17.14 19.55 23.52
CA ASN A 421 -18.15 18.54 23.18
C ASN A 421 -18.07 18.22 21.68
N TYR A 422 -17.74 16.97 21.36
CA TYR A 422 -17.49 16.51 19.98
C TYR A 422 -18.55 15.48 19.52
N ASN A 423 -19.71 15.44 20.18
CA ASN A 423 -20.79 14.50 19.88
C ASN A 423 -21.30 14.57 18.42
N ASN A 424 -21.16 15.71 17.73
CA ASN A 424 -21.65 15.91 16.36
C ASN A 424 -21.05 14.92 15.35
N LEU A 425 -19.75 14.62 15.47
CA LEU A 425 -19.07 13.71 14.52
C LEU A 425 -19.41 12.25 14.80
N LEU A 426 -19.55 11.88 16.07
CA LEU A 426 -19.95 10.53 16.45
C LEU A 426 -21.38 10.24 15.95
N THR A 427 -22.30 11.18 16.16
CA THR A 427 -23.68 11.04 15.70
C THR A 427 -23.77 11.06 14.17
N SER A 428 -23.01 11.91 13.47
CA SER A 428 -23.03 11.89 11.99
C SER A 428 -22.50 10.59 11.39
N MET A 429 -21.50 9.95 12.01
CA MET A 429 -21.00 8.63 11.62
C MET A 429 -22.00 7.50 11.88
N LEU A 430 -22.95 7.69 12.80
CA LEU A 430 -23.90 6.66 13.24
C LEU A 430 -25.31 6.84 12.66
N ASP A 431 -25.71 8.07 12.38
CA ASP A 431 -27.08 8.49 12.05
C ASP A 431 -27.22 8.89 10.57
N SER A 432 -26.13 8.89 9.79
CA SER A 432 -26.23 9.11 8.35
C SER A 432 -26.97 7.95 7.68
N ASP A 433 -27.95 8.26 6.83
CA ASP A 433 -28.59 7.36 5.84
C ASP A 433 -27.57 6.63 4.90
N LEU A 434 -26.26 6.82 5.11
CA LEU A 434 -25.14 6.09 4.51
C LEU A 434 -24.87 4.74 5.19
N ASN A 435 -25.48 4.47 6.35
CA ASN A 435 -25.39 3.18 7.03
C ASN A 435 -26.67 2.38 6.70
N PRO A 436 -26.57 1.14 6.18
CA PRO A 436 -27.65 0.16 6.34
C PRO A 436 -28.01 0.11 7.84
N ASP A 437 -29.30 -0.08 8.14
CA ASP A 437 -29.88 -0.16 9.49
C ASP A 437 -28.83 -0.60 10.54
N VAL A 438 -28.59 0.17 11.61
CA VAL A 438 -27.51 -0.09 12.60
C VAL A 438 -27.55 -1.53 13.18
N SER A 439 -28.69 -2.20 13.07
CA SER A 439 -28.88 -3.63 13.37
C SER A 439 -28.17 -4.62 12.42
N ASP A 440 -27.76 -4.18 11.23
CA ASP A 440 -27.08 -4.99 10.21
C ASP A 440 -25.56 -5.06 10.45
N PHE A 441 -24.97 -4.06 11.12
CA PHE A 441 -23.52 -3.98 11.35
C PHE A 441 -23.08 -4.35 12.78
N MET A 442 -23.96 -4.18 13.77
CA MET A 442 -23.66 -4.56 15.15
C MET A 442 -24.84 -5.29 15.79
N PRO A 443 -24.61 -6.49 16.39
CA PRO A 443 -25.61 -7.15 17.22
C PRO A 443 -26.18 -6.19 18.27
N PRO A 444 -27.48 -6.28 18.61
CA PRO A 444 -28.10 -5.42 19.61
C PRO A 444 -27.36 -5.39 20.95
N GLU A 445 -26.66 -6.47 21.31
CA GLU A 445 -25.85 -6.57 22.52
C GLU A 445 -24.63 -5.63 22.52
N LEU A 446 -24.12 -5.24 21.35
CA LEU A 446 -22.97 -4.34 21.19
C LEU A 446 -23.37 -2.86 21.09
N GLN A 447 -24.65 -2.53 20.91
CA GLN A 447 -25.14 -1.15 20.86
C GLN A 447 -24.90 -0.39 22.18
N ASN A 448 -24.92 -1.11 23.31
CA ASN A 448 -24.59 -0.55 24.63
C ASN A 448 -23.10 -0.24 24.84
N LEU A 449 -22.24 -0.59 23.87
CA LEU A 449 -20.80 -0.35 23.90
C LEU A 449 -20.41 0.87 23.05
N MET A 450 -21.40 1.66 22.63
CA MET A 450 -21.19 3.01 22.09
C MET A 450 -21.07 4.02 23.23
N PRO A 451 -20.21 5.04 23.12
CA PRO A 451 -20.06 6.00 24.20
C PRO A 451 -21.27 6.94 24.25
N ASP A 452 -21.82 7.16 25.46
CA ASP A 452 -22.92 8.12 25.70
C ASP A 452 -22.53 9.56 25.33
N SER A 453 -21.23 9.87 25.37
CA SER A 453 -20.67 11.15 24.98
C SER A 453 -19.22 10.99 24.54
N TYR A 454 -18.82 11.81 23.57
CA TYR A 454 -17.52 11.83 22.94
C TYR A 454 -16.98 13.25 22.95
N TYR A 455 -15.81 13.44 23.56
CA TYR A 455 -15.22 14.74 23.80
C TYR A 455 -13.89 14.86 23.08
N TYR A 456 -13.56 16.09 22.72
CA TYR A 456 -12.22 16.46 22.28
C TYR A 456 -11.49 17.11 23.45
N TYR A 457 -10.60 16.35 24.09
CA TYR A 457 -9.73 16.80 25.17
C TYR A 457 -8.45 17.39 24.60
N TYR A 458 -7.91 18.45 25.17
CA TYR A 458 -6.62 18.98 24.74
C TYR A 458 -5.90 19.74 25.84
N GLY A 459 -4.56 19.78 25.77
CA GLY A 459 -3.70 20.46 26.73
C GLY A 459 -2.25 20.51 26.27
N ILE A 460 -1.42 21.34 26.91
CA ILE A 460 0.01 21.47 26.59
C ILE A 460 0.85 20.88 27.73
N ALA A 461 1.74 19.95 27.39
CA ALA A 461 2.70 19.35 28.30
C ALA A 461 4.12 19.45 27.70
N ASN A 462 5.07 20.08 28.41
CA ASN A 462 6.48 20.20 28.00
C ASN A 462 6.73 20.62 26.54
N GLY A 463 5.99 21.61 26.01
CA GLY A 463 6.15 22.03 24.61
C GLY A 463 5.42 21.18 23.58
N PHE A 464 4.57 20.24 24.02
CA PHE A 464 3.75 19.42 23.16
C PHE A 464 2.27 19.67 23.42
N LEU A 465 1.51 19.95 22.36
CA LEU A 465 0.06 19.91 22.40
C LEU A 465 -0.37 18.46 22.27
N VAL A 466 -1.13 17.98 23.25
CA VAL A 466 -1.82 16.70 23.19
C VAL A 466 -3.29 16.97 22.97
N ALA A 467 -3.89 16.28 22.01
CA ALA A 467 -5.32 16.35 21.75
C ALA A 467 -5.90 14.94 21.61
N SER A 468 -7.03 14.65 22.22
CA SER A 468 -7.63 13.32 22.26
C SER A 468 -9.13 13.40 22.03
N ALA A 469 -9.60 12.78 20.96
CA ALA A 469 -11.02 12.52 20.74
C ALA A 469 -11.33 11.19 21.43
N ALA A 470 -12.11 11.22 22.52
CA ALA A 470 -12.32 10.05 23.38
C ALA A 470 -13.59 10.18 24.23
N GLY A 471 -14.08 9.05 24.74
CA GLY A 471 -15.18 9.04 25.72
C GLY A 471 -14.78 9.54 27.11
N THR A 472 -13.48 9.47 27.47
CA THR A 472 -12.94 9.88 28.78
C THR A 472 -11.58 10.58 28.64
N SER A 473 -11.11 11.27 29.68
CA SER A 473 -9.79 11.92 29.69
C SER A 473 -8.61 10.95 29.90
N SER A 474 -8.83 9.63 29.90
CA SER A 474 -7.77 8.64 30.16
C SER A 474 -6.67 8.65 29.10
N SER A 475 -7.03 8.68 27.82
CA SER A 475 -6.11 8.66 26.69
C SER A 475 -5.17 9.87 26.65
N ILE A 476 -5.68 11.08 26.92
CA ILE A 476 -4.84 12.28 27.04
C ILE A 476 -3.91 12.24 28.27
N LYS A 477 -4.37 11.72 29.41
CA LYS A 477 -3.54 11.59 30.62
C LYS A 477 -2.38 10.64 30.41
N SER A 478 -2.64 9.48 29.82
CA SER A 478 -1.60 8.50 29.52
C SER A 478 -0.57 9.05 28.52
N MET A 479 -0.97 9.88 27.57
CA MET A 479 -0.04 10.58 26.68
C MET A 479 0.79 11.64 27.43
N ILE A 480 0.19 12.40 28.36
CA ILE A 480 0.90 13.35 29.23
C ILE A 480 1.95 12.61 30.06
N ASP A 481 1.62 11.46 30.64
CA ASP A 481 2.56 10.66 31.44
C ASP A 481 3.79 10.25 30.63
N ARG A 482 3.65 9.90 29.34
CA ARG A 482 4.78 9.61 28.44
C ARG A 482 5.62 10.83 28.15
N ILE A 483 4.99 11.98 27.90
CA ILE A 483 5.71 13.25 27.69
C ILE A 483 6.50 13.67 28.94
N LEU A 484 5.98 13.37 30.12
CA LEU A 484 6.65 13.60 31.40
C LEU A 484 7.70 12.52 31.76
N GLY A 485 7.76 11.42 31.00
CA GLY A 485 8.71 10.32 31.20
C GLY A 485 8.31 9.34 32.31
N PHE A 486 7.03 9.27 32.65
CA PHE A 486 6.48 8.33 33.64
C PHE A 486 6.08 6.98 33.05
N GLU A 487 5.83 6.92 31.74
CA GLU A 487 5.47 5.70 31.00
C GLU A 487 6.39 5.49 29.77
N ASN A 488 6.48 4.24 29.31
CA ASN A 488 7.23 3.88 28.12
C ASN A 488 6.53 4.30 26.83
N GLY A 489 7.36 4.61 25.83
CA GLY A 489 6.96 4.99 24.48
C GLY A 489 6.98 3.84 23.49
N PHE A 490 6.46 4.10 22.29
CA PHE A 490 6.49 3.19 21.15
C PHE A 490 7.93 2.84 20.70
N ASP A 491 8.88 3.74 20.92
CA ASP A 491 10.31 3.51 20.66
C ASP A 491 10.92 2.38 21.53
N GLN A 492 10.23 2.00 22.59
CA GLN A 492 10.60 0.90 23.48
C GLN A 492 9.79 -0.39 23.23
N SER A 493 8.88 -0.39 22.24
CA SER A 493 8.04 -1.55 21.93
C SER A 493 8.82 -2.69 21.27
N ASP A 494 8.38 -3.92 21.54
CA ASP A 494 8.90 -5.10 20.86
C ASP A 494 8.63 -5.01 19.35
N GLY A 495 9.71 -5.02 18.57
CA GLY A 495 9.66 -4.93 17.12
C GLY A 495 9.80 -3.52 16.56
N TYR A 496 9.91 -2.46 17.39
CA TYR A 496 10.11 -1.07 16.93
C TYR A 496 11.27 -0.94 15.93
N THR A 497 12.49 -1.36 16.31
CA THR A 497 13.66 -1.25 15.43
C THR A 497 13.45 -2.00 14.11
N ARG A 498 12.83 -3.18 14.15
CA ARG A 498 12.57 -4.00 12.96
C ARG A 498 11.57 -3.31 12.03
N ILE A 499 10.45 -2.80 12.53
CA ILE A 499 9.44 -2.15 11.69
C ILE A 499 9.95 -0.82 11.13
N MET A 500 10.73 -0.04 11.91
CA MET A 500 11.35 1.19 11.42
C MET A 500 12.38 0.93 10.32
N ASP A 501 13.13 -0.17 10.40
CA ASP A 501 14.10 -0.58 9.38
C ASP A 501 13.42 -1.01 8.08
N LYS A 502 12.42 -1.90 8.17
CA LYS A 502 11.67 -2.40 6.99
C LYS A 502 10.92 -1.28 6.26
N LEU A 503 10.32 -0.38 7.03
CA LEU A 503 9.61 0.78 6.48
C LEU A 503 10.52 1.92 6.06
N ASP A 504 11.85 1.86 6.30
CA ASP A 504 12.80 2.97 6.05
C ASP A 504 12.26 4.28 6.61
N ALA A 505 12.08 4.38 7.93
CA ALA A 505 11.34 5.41 8.68
C ALA A 505 11.63 6.91 8.39
N GLY A 506 12.46 7.25 7.40
CA GLY A 506 12.37 8.53 6.70
C GLY A 506 11.08 8.63 5.87
N GLY A 507 10.60 9.83 5.55
CA GLY A 507 9.50 10.02 4.59
C GLY A 507 8.40 10.94 5.08
N ASP A 508 7.21 10.81 4.52
CA ASP A 508 6.06 11.68 4.81
C ASP A 508 5.11 11.06 5.84
N MET A 509 5.13 9.73 5.99
CA MET A 509 4.36 9.02 6.99
C MET A 509 4.93 7.65 7.30
N ILE A 510 4.71 7.22 8.53
CA ILE A 510 4.86 5.85 8.99
C ILE A 510 3.64 5.45 9.83
N LEU A 511 3.16 4.24 9.65
CA LEU A 511 2.05 3.64 10.37
C LEU A 511 2.45 2.24 10.80
N ALA A 512 2.21 1.93 12.06
CA ALA A 512 2.49 0.65 12.68
C ALA A 512 1.22 0.14 13.37
N LEU A 513 0.76 -1.06 12.99
CA LEU A 513 -0.42 -1.72 13.53
C LEU A 513 0.00 -2.94 14.34
N SER A 514 -0.62 -3.11 15.52
CA SER A 514 -0.51 -4.32 16.33
C SER A 514 -1.86 -5.06 16.37
N PRO A 515 -2.06 -6.08 15.51
CA PRO A 515 -3.32 -6.83 15.46
C PRO A 515 -3.68 -7.53 16.77
N VAL A 516 -2.70 -8.08 17.49
CA VAL A 516 -2.92 -8.73 18.80
C VAL A 516 -3.39 -7.72 19.84
N THR A 517 -2.80 -6.51 19.86
CA THR A 517 -3.24 -5.44 20.75
C THR A 517 -4.69 -5.04 20.46
N LEU A 518 -5.04 -4.85 19.19
CA LEU A 518 -6.42 -4.55 18.78
C LEU A 518 -7.41 -5.63 19.25
N ILE A 519 -7.08 -6.91 19.02
CA ILE A 519 -7.93 -8.04 19.44
C ILE A 519 -8.08 -8.08 20.96
N ASN A 520 -7.00 -7.89 21.72
CA ASN A 520 -7.05 -7.84 23.17
C ASN A 520 -7.95 -6.70 23.67
N GLN A 521 -7.90 -5.53 23.05
CA GLN A 521 -8.77 -4.42 23.40
C GLN A 521 -10.24 -4.73 23.07
N VAL A 522 -10.53 -5.33 21.90
CA VAL A 522 -11.90 -5.79 21.56
C VAL A 522 -12.41 -6.82 22.57
N ILE A 523 -11.58 -7.81 22.95
CA ILE A 523 -11.91 -8.82 23.96
C ILE A 523 -12.24 -8.16 25.30
N GLN A 524 -11.47 -7.15 25.72
CA GLN A 524 -11.75 -6.41 26.96
C GLN A 524 -13.09 -5.67 26.89
N LEU A 525 -13.45 -5.07 25.75
CA LEU A 525 -14.75 -4.44 25.56
C LEU A 525 -15.90 -5.46 25.69
N ILE A 526 -15.83 -6.57 24.96
CA ILE A 526 -16.90 -7.58 25.00
C ILE A 526 -16.90 -8.39 26.30
N ALA A 527 -15.82 -8.40 27.09
CA ALA A 527 -15.82 -9.02 28.41
C ALA A 527 -16.86 -8.39 29.34
N SER A 528 -17.11 -7.09 29.18
CA SER A 528 -18.16 -6.38 29.91
C SER A 528 -19.59 -6.83 29.55
N SER A 529 -19.78 -7.52 28.42
CA SER A 529 -21.08 -8.06 28.00
C SER A 529 -21.51 -9.34 28.73
N GLY A 530 -20.64 -9.94 29.55
CA GLY A 530 -20.96 -11.15 30.34
C GLY A 530 -20.91 -12.46 29.57
N ASN A 531 -20.37 -12.48 28.34
CA ASN A 531 -20.25 -13.69 27.53
C ASN A 531 -19.16 -14.65 28.07
N PRO A 532 -19.50 -15.90 28.44
CA PRO A 532 -18.56 -16.85 29.03
C PRO A 532 -17.42 -17.29 28.08
N ASN A 533 -17.62 -17.18 26.76
CA ASN A 533 -16.58 -17.49 25.77
C ASN A 533 -15.44 -16.46 25.78
N VAL A 534 -15.69 -15.24 26.30
CA VAL A 534 -14.69 -14.18 26.37
C VAL A 534 -13.57 -14.51 27.35
N GLY A 535 -13.87 -15.24 28.44
CA GLY A 535 -12.83 -15.70 29.37
C GLY A 535 -11.85 -16.67 28.71
N ILE A 536 -12.34 -17.54 27.83
CA ILE A 536 -11.51 -18.47 27.06
C ILE A 536 -10.66 -17.71 26.05
N MET A 537 -11.26 -16.77 25.30
CA MET A 537 -10.54 -15.92 24.35
C MET A 537 -9.45 -15.10 25.06
N SER A 538 -9.77 -14.46 26.18
CA SER A 538 -8.81 -13.66 26.95
C SER A 538 -7.58 -14.47 27.36
N VAL A 539 -7.75 -15.72 27.81
CA VAL A 539 -6.61 -16.59 28.16
C VAL A 539 -5.78 -16.99 26.94
N MET A 540 -6.41 -17.22 25.79
CA MET A 540 -5.71 -17.61 24.56
C MET A 540 -4.87 -16.46 24.00
N PHE A 541 -5.39 -15.23 23.98
CA PHE A 541 -4.69 -14.06 23.43
C PHE A 541 -3.75 -13.37 24.43
N ALA A 542 -3.94 -13.55 25.74
CA ALA A 542 -3.09 -12.91 26.77
C ALA A 542 -1.60 -13.29 26.70
N ASN A 543 -1.27 -14.46 26.13
CA ASN A 543 0.11 -14.93 26.01
C ASN A 543 0.72 -14.65 24.64
N MET A 544 -0.01 -14.03 23.72
CA MET A 544 0.52 -13.69 22.40
C MET A 544 1.39 -12.43 22.47
N PRO A 545 2.53 -12.40 21.76
CA PRO A 545 3.32 -11.18 21.62
C PRO A 545 2.50 -10.06 21.01
N GLN A 546 2.52 -8.88 21.64
CA GLN A 546 1.87 -7.66 21.14
C GLN A 546 2.84 -6.88 20.24
N THR A 547 3.27 -7.51 19.16
CA THR A 547 4.23 -6.92 18.21
C THR A 547 3.54 -6.06 17.16
N TYR A 548 4.30 -5.16 16.56
CA TYR A 548 3.88 -4.41 15.38
C TYR A 548 4.22 -5.19 14.10
N SER A 549 3.32 -6.09 13.73
CA SER A 549 3.52 -7.07 12.65
C SER A 549 3.04 -6.57 11.28
N VAL A 550 2.37 -5.42 11.24
CA VAL A 550 1.87 -4.79 10.02
C VAL A 550 2.27 -3.32 10.04
N GLY A 551 2.77 -2.81 8.93
CA GLY A 551 3.14 -1.42 8.83
C GLY A 551 3.09 -0.87 7.42
N THR A 552 2.99 0.44 7.31
CA THR A 552 3.14 1.13 6.03
C THR A 552 3.88 2.45 6.19
N SER A 553 4.55 2.87 5.14
CA SER A 553 5.20 4.18 5.06
C SER A 553 5.04 4.78 3.69
N ILE A 554 4.99 6.11 3.64
CA ILE A 554 4.81 6.89 2.42
C ILE A 554 6.04 7.77 2.22
N PHE A 555 6.55 7.77 0.99
CA PHE A 555 7.65 8.61 0.56
C PHE A 555 7.28 9.31 -0.74
N ASN A 556 7.58 10.60 -0.83
CA ASN A 556 7.70 11.24 -2.13
C ASN A 556 9.16 11.38 -2.55
N ASN A 557 9.43 11.08 -3.81
CA ASN A 557 10.69 11.36 -4.47
C ASN A 557 10.44 11.89 -5.88
N ASN A 558 10.56 13.20 -6.08
CA ASN A 558 10.53 13.86 -7.39
C ASN A 558 9.38 13.38 -8.30
N ASN A 559 8.13 13.65 -7.89
CA ASN A 559 6.90 13.23 -8.57
C ASN A 559 6.60 11.72 -8.52
N THR A 560 7.30 10.94 -7.70
CA THR A 560 6.93 9.54 -7.41
C THR A 560 6.50 9.39 -5.96
N ILE A 561 5.27 8.93 -5.75
CA ILE A 561 4.81 8.47 -4.44
C ILE A 561 5.12 6.98 -4.32
N LYS A 562 6.00 6.63 -3.40
CA LYS A 562 6.36 5.26 -3.07
C LYS A 562 5.73 4.90 -1.72
N LEU A 563 4.97 3.82 -1.71
CA LEU A 563 4.45 3.20 -0.50
C LEU A 563 5.32 1.99 -0.18
N ARG A 564 5.55 1.72 1.09
CA ARG A 564 6.05 0.42 1.54
C ARG A 564 4.99 -0.17 2.45
N PHE A 565 4.66 -1.44 2.25
CA PHE A 565 3.75 -2.21 3.07
C PHE A 565 4.51 -3.41 3.60
N PHE A 566 4.68 -3.43 4.92
CA PHE A 566 5.34 -4.52 5.63
C PHE A 566 4.30 -5.40 6.32
N VAL A 567 4.43 -6.71 6.17
CA VAL A 567 3.66 -7.70 6.91
C VAL A 567 4.58 -8.83 7.36
N SER A 568 4.53 -9.17 8.65
CA SER A 568 5.23 -10.31 9.24
C SER A 568 4.25 -11.43 9.54
N LEU A 569 4.28 -12.49 8.74
CA LEU A 569 3.42 -13.64 8.95
C LEU A 569 3.94 -14.56 10.04
N VAL A 570 5.24 -14.52 10.31
CA VAL A 570 5.85 -15.20 11.46
C VAL A 570 5.17 -14.76 12.75
N ASP A 571 4.94 -13.45 12.91
CA ASP A 571 4.27 -12.92 14.10
C ASP A 571 2.75 -13.16 14.07
N LEU A 572 2.15 -13.29 12.87
CA LEU A 572 0.71 -13.49 12.69
C LEU A 572 0.30 -14.97 12.67
N LYS A 573 1.25 -15.91 12.63
CA LYS A 573 0.99 -17.34 12.53
C LYS A 573 0.20 -17.87 13.73
N ASP A 574 0.63 -17.52 14.94
CA ASP A 574 -0.06 -17.92 16.16
C ASP A 574 -1.46 -17.30 16.22
N LEU A 575 -1.57 -16.04 15.79
CA LEU A 575 -2.85 -15.34 15.70
C LEU A 575 -3.81 -16.08 14.75
N TYR A 576 -3.37 -16.39 13.53
CA TYR A 576 -4.17 -17.12 12.54
C TYR A 576 -4.59 -18.48 13.08
N THR A 577 -3.68 -19.21 13.72
CA THR A 577 -3.95 -20.55 14.27
C THR A 577 -5.07 -20.50 15.32
N VAL A 578 -5.00 -19.53 16.23
CA VAL A 578 -6.01 -19.37 17.29
C VAL A 578 -7.33 -18.89 16.71
N VAL A 579 -7.34 -17.88 15.84
CA VAL A 579 -8.57 -17.39 15.20
C VAL A 579 -9.26 -18.51 14.40
N SER A 580 -8.50 -19.29 13.64
CA SER A 580 -9.01 -20.39 12.83
C SER A 580 -9.55 -21.55 13.68
N ALA A 581 -9.00 -21.79 14.86
CA ALA A 581 -9.53 -22.78 15.80
C ALA A 581 -10.85 -22.33 16.47
N ILE A 582 -11.02 -21.02 16.67
CA ILE A 582 -12.16 -20.43 17.38
C ILE A 582 -13.35 -20.15 16.43
N MET A 583 -13.12 -19.63 15.22
CA MET A 583 -14.17 -19.23 14.27
C MET A 583 -15.21 -20.32 13.96
N PRO A 584 -14.84 -21.60 13.78
CA PRO A 584 -15.80 -22.70 13.62
C PRO A 584 -16.65 -22.97 14.88
N GLN A 585 -16.12 -22.68 16.07
CA GLN A 585 -16.81 -22.89 17.34
C GLN A 585 -17.81 -21.77 17.64
N ILE A 586 -17.53 -20.54 17.20
CA ILE A 586 -18.43 -19.38 17.32
C ILE A 586 -19.59 -19.47 16.31
N SER A 587 -19.30 -19.82 15.05
CA SER A 587 -20.32 -19.98 14.00
C SER A 587 -21.31 -21.13 14.27
N GLY A 588 -20.89 -22.16 15.01
CA GLY A 588 -21.76 -23.26 15.46
C GLY A 588 -22.74 -22.89 16.59
N GLN A 589 -22.55 -21.75 17.28
CA GLN A 589 -23.43 -21.28 18.36
C GLN A 589 -24.33 -20.09 17.98
N ALA A 590 -24.03 -19.37 16.88
CA ALA A 590 -24.79 -18.21 16.44
C ALA A 590 -25.95 -18.52 15.46
N PHE A 591 -26.11 -19.77 15.03
CA PHE A 591 -27.18 -20.23 14.13
C PHE A 591 -27.94 -21.47 14.65
N GLN A 592 -28.19 -21.54 15.97
CA GLN A 592 -29.22 -22.42 16.54
C GLN A 592 -30.30 -21.65 17.26
#